data_AF-A0A355BL43-F1
#
_entry.id   AF-A0A355BL43-F1
#
_cell.length_a   1.000
_cell.length_b   1.000
_cell.length_c   1.000
_cell.angle_alpha   90.00
_cell.angle_beta   90.00
_cell.angle_gamma   90.00
#
_symmetry.space_group_name_H-M   'P 1'
#
loop_
_entity.id
_entity.type
_entity.pdbx_description
1 polymer ?
#
loop_
_entity_poly.entity_id
_entity_poly.type
_entity_poly.pdbx_seq_one_letter_code
_entity_poly.pdbx_strand_id
1 'polypeptide(L)'
;MEKALVKPASTAKYFDGTFMAISDQTEKGWTVAWVTIEDDKITDVVFHSTTKTTDDEGNTKFVRKDETYPHAPYHEAREVLPERIVEKNGTDIEAVTGATGTTETVKQAVERALEQASR
;
A
#
# COMPACT_ATOMS: atom_id res chain seq x y z
N MET A 1 34.26 -29.86 -22.35
CA MET A 1 34.19 -28.75 -21.38
C MET A 1 33.31 -27.71 -22.07
N GLU A 2 32.11 -27.41 -21.62
CA GLU A 2 31.74 -26.82 -20.34
C GLU A 2 30.33 -27.28 -19.94
N LYS A 3 30.08 -27.43 -18.63
CA LYS A 3 28.77 -27.73 -18.05
C LYS A 3 27.89 -26.46 -18.01
N ALA A 4 26.59 -26.70 -18.04
CA ALA A 4 25.52 -25.97 -17.35
C ALA A 4 25.09 -24.58 -17.86
N LEU A 5 23.86 -24.54 -18.38
CA LEU A 5 22.91 -23.48 -18.06
C LEU A 5 21.71 -24.14 -17.38
N VAL A 6 21.93 -24.64 -16.16
CA VAL A 6 20.81 -24.77 -15.23
C VAL A 6 20.38 -23.34 -14.97
N LYS A 7 19.23 -22.91 -15.53
CA LYS A 7 18.57 -21.69 -15.06
C LYS A 7 18.51 -21.83 -13.54
N PRO A 8 19.07 -20.91 -12.73
CA PRO A 8 18.88 -21.00 -11.30
C PRO A 8 17.37 -21.04 -11.06
N ALA A 9 16.90 -22.05 -10.34
CA ALA A 9 15.61 -21.95 -9.68
C ALA A 9 15.75 -20.71 -8.79
N SER A 10 15.16 -19.60 -9.22
CA SER A 10 15.31 -18.31 -8.58
C SER A 10 14.92 -18.45 -7.11
N THR A 11 15.84 -18.13 -6.21
CA THR A 11 15.60 -18.09 -4.75
C THR A 11 14.86 -16.82 -4.32
N ALA A 12 14.48 -15.96 -5.28
CA ALA A 12 13.74 -14.74 -5.02
C ALA A 12 12.42 -15.04 -4.30
N LYS A 13 12.16 -14.29 -3.24
CA LYS A 13 10.94 -14.38 -2.44
C LYS A 13 9.72 -13.89 -3.21
N TYR A 14 9.91 -12.85 -4.02
CA TYR A 14 8.87 -12.16 -4.75
C TYR A 14 9.06 -12.28 -6.26
N PHE A 15 7.95 -12.14 -6.99
CA PHE A 15 7.99 -11.77 -8.41
C PHE A 15 8.27 -10.27 -8.53
N ASP A 16 9.07 -9.89 -9.51
CA ASP A 16 9.25 -8.47 -9.83
C ASP A 16 7.99 -7.94 -10.53
N GLY A 17 7.66 -6.68 -10.28
CA GLY A 17 6.50 -6.00 -10.86
C GLY A 17 5.72 -5.17 -9.84
N THR A 18 4.57 -4.64 -10.28
CA THR A 18 3.67 -3.85 -9.44
C THR A 18 2.43 -4.66 -9.05
N PHE A 19 2.20 -4.81 -7.75
CA PHE A 19 1.12 -5.61 -7.18
C PHE A 19 0.12 -4.70 -6.47
N MET A 20 -1.17 -5.01 -6.62
CA MET A 20 -2.26 -4.18 -6.09
C MET A 20 -3.06 -4.96 -5.05
N ALA A 21 -3.30 -4.36 -3.89
CA ALA A 21 -4.22 -4.93 -2.91
C ALA A 21 -4.98 -3.86 -2.13
N ILE A 22 -6.00 -4.31 -1.41
CA ILE A 22 -6.88 -3.46 -0.60
C ILE A 22 -6.81 -3.84 0.87
N SER A 23 -6.94 -2.85 1.73
CA SER A 23 -7.22 -3.05 3.15
C SER A 23 -8.64 -3.57 3.35
N ASP A 24 -8.94 -4.00 4.57
CA ASP A 24 -10.31 -4.21 5.01
C ASP A 24 -11.10 -2.91 4.95
N GLN A 25 -12.40 -3.06 4.75
CA GLN A 25 -13.34 -1.96 4.84
C GLN A 25 -13.58 -1.61 6.31
N THR A 26 -13.36 -0.36 6.65
CA THR A 26 -13.70 0.22 7.95
C THR A 26 -14.92 1.13 7.82
N GLU A 27 -15.47 1.60 8.95
CA GLU A 27 -16.52 2.63 8.95
C GLU A 27 -16.09 3.92 8.24
N LYS A 28 -14.78 4.19 8.18
CA LYS A 28 -14.18 5.38 7.55
C LYS A 28 -13.79 5.14 6.09
N GLY A 29 -13.90 3.91 5.58
CA GLY A 29 -13.47 3.53 4.23
C GLY A 29 -12.35 2.49 4.23
N TRP A 30 -11.70 2.33 3.10
CA TRP A 30 -10.58 1.41 2.85
C TRP A 30 -9.46 2.10 2.07
N THR A 31 -8.31 1.44 2.01
CA THR A 31 -7.14 1.86 1.24
C THR A 31 -6.84 0.85 0.13
N VAL A 32 -6.46 1.34 -1.04
CA VAL A 32 -5.86 0.57 -2.14
C VAL A 32 -4.38 0.95 -2.20
N ALA A 33 -3.49 -0.02 -2.28
CA ALA A 33 -2.05 0.19 -2.46
C ALA A 33 -1.56 -0.52 -3.72
N TRP A 34 -0.61 0.12 -4.40
CA TRP A 34 0.20 -0.42 -5.48
C TRP A 34 1.65 -0.45 -5.00
N VAL A 35 2.27 -1.62 -5.03
CA VAL A 35 3.62 -1.86 -4.50
C VAL A 35 4.48 -2.40 -5.64
N THR A 36 5.52 -1.68 -6.01
CA THR A 36 6.49 -2.13 -7.01
C THR A 36 7.65 -2.83 -6.32
N ILE A 37 7.98 -4.03 -6.81
CA ILE A 37 9.05 -4.87 -6.28
C ILE A 37 10.05 -5.16 -7.39
N GLU A 38 11.34 -5.00 -7.10
CA GLU A 38 12.46 -5.38 -7.96
C GLU A 38 13.54 -6.04 -7.09
N ASP A 39 14.03 -7.22 -7.48
CA ASP A 39 15.09 -7.95 -6.78
C ASP A 39 14.80 -8.13 -5.27
N ASP A 40 13.57 -8.56 -4.94
CA ASP A 40 13.03 -8.71 -3.57
C ASP A 40 12.98 -7.42 -2.73
N LYS A 41 13.08 -6.24 -3.36
CA LYS A 41 12.99 -4.94 -2.70
C LYS A 41 11.78 -4.16 -3.18
N ILE A 42 11.08 -3.53 -2.24
CA ILE A 42 10.05 -2.54 -2.52
C ILE A 42 10.75 -1.28 -3.05
N THR A 43 10.47 -0.91 -4.28
CA THR A 43 11.06 0.26 -4.95
C THR A 43 10.10 1.44 -5.03
N ASP A 44 8.79 1.19 -4.99
CA ASP A 44 7.77 2.23 -5.02
C ASP A 44 6.48 1.78 -4.32
N VAL A 45 5.79 2.74 -3.70
CA VAL A 45 4.49 2.51 -3.06
C VAL A 45 3.58 3.70 -3.37
N VAL A 46 2.44 3.43 -3.99
CA VAL A 46 1.37 4.42 -4.18
C VAL A 46 0.13 3.92 -3.47
N PHE A 47 -0.58 4.79 -2.75
CA PHE A 47 -1.86 4.42 -2.16
C PHE A 47 -2.94 5.49 -2.33
N HIS A 48 -4.18 5.03 -2.34
CA HIS A 48 -5.37 5.86 -2.30
C HIS A 48 -6.34 5.34 -1.25
N SER A 49 -6.82 6.24 -0.40
CA SER A 49 -7.81 5.89 0.62
C SER A 49 -9.16 6.51 0.28
N THR A 50 -10.22 5.87 0.75
CA THR A 50 -11.58 6.39 0.66
C THR A 50 -12.02 7.03 1.97
N THR A 51 -13.09 7.82 1.91
CA THR A 51 -13.81 8.38 3.05
C THR A 51 -15.31 8.18 2.86
N LYS A 52 -16.01 7.99 3.97
CA LYS A 52 -17.48 8.01 4.00
C LYS A 52 -18.00 9.43 3.76
N THR A 53 -19.05 9.55 2.97
CA THR A 53 -19.84 10.76 2.72
C THR A 53 -21.32 10.40 2.59
N THR A 54 -22.17 11.39 2.40
CA THR A 54 -23.61 11.25 2.17
C THR A 54 -23.96 11.88 0.82
N ASP A 55 -24.81 11.23 0.03
CA ASP A 55 -25.32 11.80 -1.22
C ASP A 55 -26.54 12.70 -0.98
N ASP A 56 -27.06 13.32 -2.05
CA ASP A 56 -28.19 14.25 -1.98
C ASP A 56 -29.49 13.60 -1.48
N GLU A 57 -29.59 12.28 -1.54
CA GLU A 57 -30.74 11.48 -1.08
C GLU A 57 -30.57 11.00 0.37
N GLY A 58 -29.44 11.30 1.02
CA GLY A 58 -29.17 10.89 2.39
C GLY A 58 -28.53 9.50 2.52
N ASN A 59 -28.17 8.83 1.42
CA ASN A 59 -27.55 7.51 1.45
C ASN A 59 -26.04 7.61 1.72
N THR A 60 -25.49 6.57 2.36
CA THR A 60 -24.04 6.45 2.56
C THR A 60 -23.33 6.19 1.22
N LYS A 61 -22.31 6.99 0.94
CA LYS A 61 -21.42 6.82 -0.21
C LYS A 61 -19.97 6.83 0.27
N PHE A 62 -19.09 6.12 -0.43
CA PHE A 62 -17.64 6.25 -0.24
C PHE A 62 -17.03 6.94 -1.44
N VAL A 63 -16.16 7.91 -1.18
CA VAL A 63 -15.43 8.67 -2.21
C VAL A 63 -13.94 8.61 -1.91
N ARG A 64 -13.09 8.74 -2.93
CA ARG A 64 -11.64 8.84 -2.73
C ARG A 64 -11.31 10.13 -1.96
N LYS A 65 -10.38 10.05 -1.02
CA LYS A 65 -9.74 11.23 -0.43
C LYS A 65 -8.79 11.83 -1.45
N ASP A 66 -9.22 12.90 -2.10
CA ASP A 66 -8.39 13.68 -3.01
C ASP A 66 -7.73 14.86 -2.27
N GLU A 67 -7.10 15.77 -3.02
CA GLU A 67 -6.40 16.96 -2.51
C GLU A 67 -7.31 17.90 -1.71
N THR A 68 -8.63 17.85 -1.92
CA THR A 68 -9.60 18.70 -1.22
C THR A 68 -10.01 18.13 0.15
N TYR A 69 -9.57 16.91 0.49
CA TYR A 69 -9.90 16.29 1.78
C TYR A 69 -9.36 17.15 2.94
N PRO A 70 -10.19 17.60 3.89
CA PRO A 70 -9.83 18.69 4.82
C PRO A 70 -8.90 18.25 5.98
N HIS A 71 -8.43 17.00 5.99
CA HIS A 71 -7.66 16.45 7.09
C HIS A 71 -6.16 16.47 6.78
N ALA A 72 -5.47 17.51 7.24
CA ALA A 72 -4.03 17.71 6.99
C ALA A 72 -3.15 16.48 7.31
N PRO A 73 -3.34 15.74 8.43
CA PRO A 73 -2.51 14.57 8.72
C PRO A 73 -2.65 13.44 7.69
N TYR A 74 -3.74 13.39 6.92
CA TYR A 74 -3.88 12.42 5.83
C TYR A 74 -2.94 12.76 4.67
N HIS A 75 -2.79 14.03 4.34
CA HIS A 75 -1.89 14.47 3.27
C HIS A 75 -0.44 14.26 3.65
N GLU A 76 -0.07 14.56 4.90
CA GLU A 76 1.25 14.20 5.44
C GLU A 76 1.50 12.68 5.33
N ALA A 77 0.52 11.85 5.71
CA ALA A 77 0.64 10.40 5.59
C ALA A 77 0.79 9.92 4.14
N ARG A 78 0.23 10.62 3.14
CA ARG A 78 0.40 10.29 1.72
C ARG A 78 1.83 10.50 1.21
N GLU A 79 2.55 11.46 1.80
CA GLU A 79 3.94 11.75 1.45
C GLU A 79 4.88 10.83 2.23
N VAL A 80 4.66 10.71 3.54
CA VAL A 80 5.61 10.08 4.46
C VAL A 80 5.54 8.55 4.48
N LEU A 81 4.35 7.96 4.37
CA LEU A 81 4.22 6.50 4.51
C LEU A 81 4.89 5.73 3.36
N PRO A 82 4.74 6.11 2.07
CA PRO A 82 5.46 5.45 0.99
C PRO A 82 6.97 5.42 1.19
N GLU A 83 7.56 6.57 1.54
CA GLU A 83 8.99 6.69 1.79
C GLU A 83 9.45 5.78 2.93
N ARG A 84 8.71 5.77 4.06
CA ARG A 84 9.02 4.88 5.18
C ARG A 84 8.96 3.41 4.81
N ILE A 85 8.00 3.00 3.97
CA ILE A 85 7.84 1.60 3.56
C ILE A 85 8.98 1.16 2.64
N VAL A 86 9.35 2.02 1.67
CA VAL A 86 10.49 1.79 0.78
C VAL A 86 11.79 1.72 1.57
N GLU A 87 12.04 2.68 2.46
CA GLU A 87 13.25 2.73 3.30
C GLU A 87 13.36 1.50 4.21
N LYS A 88 12.26 1.12 4.86
CA LYS A 88 12.20 -0.06 5.74
C LYS A 88 12.21 -1.37 4.96
N ASN A 89 11.89 -1.34 3.67
CA ASN A 89 11.55 -2.50 2.86
C ASN A 89 10.47 -3.39 3.51
N GLY A 90 9.41 -2.75 4.05
CA GLY A 90 8.35 -3.45 4.77
C GLY A 90 7.38 -2.53 5.51
N THR A 91 6.39 -3.11 6.18
CA THR A 91 5.25 -2.40 6.81
C THR A 91 5.42 -2.10 8.29
N ASP A 92 6.53 -2.53 8.90
CA ASP A 92 6.88 -2.22 10.29
C ASP A 92 7.44 -0.78 10.41
N ILE A 93 6.53 0.18 10.22
CA ILE A 93 6.79 1.62 10.25
C ILE A 93 5.99 2.32 11.36
N GLU A 94 6.50 3.45 11.84
CA GLU A 94 5.77 4.30 12.79
C GLU A 94 4.57 4.98 12.14
N ALA A 95 3.52 5.19 12.92
CA ALA A 95 2.33 5.91 12.47
C ALA A 95 2.58 7.43 12.35
N VAL A 96 1.82 8.08 11.48
CA VAL A 96 1.76 9.55 11.42
C VAL A 96 0.74 10.05 12.43
N THR A 97 1.12 11.04 13.25
CA THR A 97 0.25 11.60 14.29
C THR A 97 -1.05 12.12 13.68
N GLY A 98 -2.20 11.70 14.23
CA GLY A 98 -3.52 12.03 13.68
C GLY A 98 -3.96 11.18 12.49
N ALA A 99 -3.09 10.32 11.93
CA ALA A 99 -3.37 9.45 10.80
C ALA A 99 -3.14 7.96 11.08
N THR A 100 -3.29 7.52 12.34
CA THR A 100 -3.12 6.12 12.76
C THR A 100 -3.95 5.14 11.93
N GLY A 101 -5.26 5.38 11.76
CA GLY A 101 -6.11 4.49 10.95
C GLY A 101 -5.75 4.48 9.46
N THR A 102 -5.17 5.58 8.94
CA THR A 102 -4.62 5.57 7.57
C THR A 102 -3.37 4.69 7.53
N THR A 103 -2.48 4.83 8.51
CA THR A 103 -1.27 4.01 8.63
C THR A 103 -1.63 2.51 8.68
N GLU A 104 -2.58 2.11 9.52
CA GLU A 104 -3.00 0.71 9.65
C GLU A 104 -3.55 0.14 8.33
N THR A 105 -4.44 0.88 7.66
CA THR A 105 -5.00 0.42 6.38
C THR A 105 -3.96 0.38 5.26
N VAL A 106 -3.00 1.30 5.24
CA VAL A 106 -1.86 1.27 4.30
C VAL A 106 -0.99 0.05 4.54
N LYS A 107 -0.59 -0.22 5.80
CA LYS A 107 0.21 -1.41 6.16
C LYS A 107 -0.46 -2.69 5.68
N GLN A 108 -1.75 -2.84 5.99
CA GLN A 108 -2.52 -4.02 5.60
C GLN A 108 -2.62 -4.17 4.07
N ALA A 109 -2.85 -3.08 3.34
CA ALA A 109 -2.92 -3.12 1.88
C ALA A 109 -1.55 -3.49 1.27
N VAL A 110 -0.44 -2.97 1.81
CA VAL A 110 0.91 -3.30 1.35
C VAL A 110 1.27 -4.74 1.68
N GLU A 111 0.99 -5.23 2.88
CA GLU A 111 1.19 -6.64 3.26
C GLU A 111 0.50 -7.59 2.29
N ARG A 112 -0.76 -7.32 1.94
CA ARG A 112 -1.51 -8.11 0.97
C ARG A 112 -0.95 -8.02 -0.45
N ALA A 113 -0.39 -6.88 -0.85
CA ALA A 113 0.29 -6.75 -2.13
C ALA A 113 1.58 -7.58 -2.16
N LEU A 114 2.33 -7.61 -1.05
CA LEU A 114 3.51 -8.48 -0.90
C LEU A 114 3.13 -9.96 -0.89
N GLU A 115 2.01 -10.34 -0.26
CA GLU A 115 1.46 -11.71 -0.33
C GLU A 115 1.15 -12.11 -1.76
N GLN A 116 0.51 -11.24 -2.55
CA GLN A 116 0.24 -11.49 -3.97
C GLN A 116 1.52 -11.57 -4.81
N ALA A 117 2.55 -10.83 -4.44
CA ALA A 117 3.84 -10.88 -5.11
C ALA A 117 4.65 -12.13 -4.76
N SER A 118 4.27 -12.88 -3.73
CA SER A 118 5.04 -14.04 -3.26
C SER A 118 5.03 -15.17 -4.31
N ARG A 119 6.16 -15.87 -4.43
CA ARG A 119 6.32 -17.00 -5.36
C ARG A 119 5.76 -18.33 -4.86
#